data_AF-A0A0M8V510-F1
#
_entry.id   AF-A0A0M8V510-F1
#
_cell.length_a   1.000
_cell.length_b   1.000
_cell.length_c   1.000
_cell.angle_alpha   90.00
_cell.angle_beta   90.00
_cell.angle_gamma   90.00
#
_symmetry.space_group_name_H-M   'P 1'
#
loop_
_entity.id
_entity.type
_entity.pdbx_description
1 polymer ?
#
loop_
_entity_poly.entity_id
_entity_poly.type
_entity_poly.pdbx_seq_one_letter_code
_entity_poly.pdbx_strand_id
1 'polypeptide(L)'
;MEIMRTAREQLAELTGMTAETVSSLERTETGWALDIEVLELTRVPDTMSLLASYRVELDEQGELTGYRRVRRYERGRADGGRSGGR
;
A
#
# COMPACT_ATOMS: atom_id res chain seq x y z
N MET A 1 -11.42 -0.47 12.33
CA MET A 1 -11.86 -0.09 10.97
C MET A 1 -11.43 1.32 10.60
N GLU A 2 -11.47 2.28 11.53
CA GLU A 2 -11.11 3.70 11.28
C GLU A 2 -9.69 3.89 10.74
N ILE A 3 -8.68 3.33 11.41
CA ILE A 3 -7.25 3.47 11.05
C ILE A 3 -6.98 3.13 9.58
N MET A 4 -7.55 2.03 9.09
CA MET A 4 -7.35 1.61 7.69
C MET A 4 -8.00 2.59 6.70
N ARG A 5 -9.10 3.25 7.08
CA ARG A 5 -9.75 4.27 6.23
C ARG A 5 -8.89 5.53 6.22
N THR A 6 -8.53 6.04 7.39
CA THR A 6 -7.68 7.22 7.56
C THR A 6 -6.36 7.06 6.81
N ALA A 7 -5.68 5.91 6.93
CA ALA A 7 -4.42 5.65 6.23
C ALA A 7 -4.56 5.74 4.71
N ARG A 8 -5.65 5.21 4.14
CA ARG A 8 -5.91 5.25 2.70
C ARG A 8 -6.21 6.66 2.24
N GLU A 9 -7.01 7.40 2.99
CA GLU A 9 -7.37 8.79 2.69
C GLU A 9 -6.13 9.68 2.73
N GLN A 10 -5.34 9.63 3.81
CA GLN A 10 -4.11 10.42 3.95
C GLN A 10 -3.07 10.07 2.87
N LEU A 11 -2.88 8.77 2.55
CA LEU A 11 -1.96 8.38 1.47
C LEU A 11 -2.45 8.89 0.11
N ALA A 12 -3.75 8.78 -0.18
CA ALA A 12 -4.33 9.25 -1.43
C ALA A 12 -4.22 10.77 -1.57
N GLU A 13 -4.44 11.52 -0.49
CA GLU A 13 -4.26 12.98 -0.46
C GLU A 13 -2.81 13.39 -0.74
N LEU A 14 -1.84 12.69 -0.17
CA LEU A 14 -0.41 13.01 -0.35
C LEU A 14 0.13 12.64 -1.74
N THR A 15 -0.32 11.51 -2.30
CA THR A 15 0.24 10.94 -3.53
C THR A 15 -0.60 11.23 -4.78
N GLY A 16 -1.86 11.60 -4.61
CA GLY A 16 -2.85 11.67 -5.69
C GLY A 16 -3.22 10.30 -6.28
N MET A 17 -2.79 9.21 -5.66
CA MET A 17 -3.00 7.85 -6.15
C MET A 17 -4.28 7.25 -5.58
N THR A 18 -4.89 6.33 -6.32
CA THR A 18 -6.06 5.59 -5.84
C THR A 18 -5.59 4.38 -5.04
N ALA A 19 -5.90 4.35 -3.74
CA ALA A 19 -5.70 3.17 -2.91
C ALA A 19 -6.74 2.10 -3.25
N GLU A 20 -6.29 0.90 -3.60
CA GLU A 20 -7.17 -0.21 -3.97
C GLU A 20 -7.49 -1.10 -2.77
N THR A 21 -6.46 -1.52 -2.02
CA THR A 21 -6.63 -2.40 -0.88
C THR A 21 -5.55 -2.22 0.16
N VAL A 22 -5.84 -2.62 1.41
CA VAL A 22 -4.83 -2.75 2.47
C VAL A 22 -4.47 -4.23 2.53
N SER A 23 -3.21 -4.55 2.25
CA SER A 23 -2.71 -5.93 2.21
C SER A 23 -2.09 -6.38 3.55
N SER A 24 -1.67 -5.45 4.41
CA SER A 24 -1.20 -5.73 5.77
C SER A 24 -1.58 -4.62 6.76
N LEU A 25 -1.77 -5.00 8.03
CA LEU A 25 -1.96 -4.12 9.16
C LEU A 25 -1.27 -4.72 10.39
N GLU A 26 -0.27 -4.02 10.91
CA GLU A 26 0.52 -4.43 12.07
C GLU A 26 0.56 -3.31 13.10
N ARG A 27 0.41 -3.65 14.38
CA ARG A 27 0.63 -2.71 15.48
C ARG A 27 2.11 -2.69 15.83
N THR A 28 2.69 -1.50 15.92
CA THR A 28 4.09 -1.28 16.31
C THR A 28 4.15 -0.69 17.73
N GLU A 29 5.37 -0.47 18.23
CA GLU A 29 5.57 0.19 19.53
C GLU A 29 5.12 1.66 19.53
N THR A 30 5.13 2.31 18.37
CA THR A 30 4.86 3.75 18.21
C THR A 30 3.57 4.05 17.45
N GLY A 31 2.77 3.04 17.13
CA GLY A 31 1.54 3.19 16.36
C GLY A 31 1.24 1.99 15.47
N TRP A 32 1.17 2.21 14.16
CA TRP A 32 0.74 1.22 13.18
C TRP A 32 1.59 1.25 11.91
N ALA A 33 1.78 0.08 11.31
CA ALA A 33 2.36 -0.07 9.99
C ALA A 33 1.34 -0.78 9.08
N LEU A 34 1.13 -0.23 7.88
CA LEU A 34 0.21 -0.77 6.89
C LEU A 34 0.91 -0.94 5.55
N ASP A 35 0.55 -1.99 4.82
CA ASP A 35 0.85 -2.07 3.40
C ASP A 35 -0.42 -1.79 2.60
N ILE A 36 -0.35 -0.80 1.72
CA ILE A 36 -1.47 -0.35 0.90
C ILE A 36 -1.09 -0.52 -0.56
N GLU A 37 -1.91 -1.27 -1.30
CA GLU A 37 -1.77 -1.38 -2.75
C GLU A 37 -2.48 -0.19 -3.40
N VAL A 38 -1.76 0.49 -4.29
CA VAL A 38 -2.25 1.67 -5.01
C VAL A 38 -2.07 1.50 -6.52
N LEU A 39 -2.98 2.10 -7.28
CA LEU A 39 -2.85 2.22 -8.73
C LEU A 39 -1.98 3.44 -9.06
N GLU A 40 -0.74 3.20 -9.45
CA GLU A 40 0.19 4.27 -9.84
C GLU A 40 0.01 4.71 -11.30
N LEU A 41 -0.34 3.79 -12.20
CA LEU A 41 -0.52 4.09 -13.61
C LEU A 41 -1.55 3.17 -14.25
N THR A 42 -2.60 3.76 -14.80
CA THR A 42 -3.60 3.03 -15.59
C THR A 42 -3.09 2.75 -17.00
N ARG A 43 -3.31 1.55 -17.54
CA ARG A 43 -2.99 1.17 -18.93
C ARG A 43 -4.12 0.38 -19.59
N VAL A 44 -4.01 0.15 -20.90
CA VAL A 44 -4.94 -0.66 -21.70
C VAL A 44 -4.15 -1.77 -22.41
N PRO A 45 -4.49 -3.06 -22.24
CA PRO A 45 -5.53 -3.57 -21.33
C PRO A 45 -5.16 -3.36 -19.85
N ASP A 46 -6.15 -3.36 -18.96
CA ASP A 46 -5.97 -3.08 -17.52
C ASP A 46 -4.99 -4.05 -16.82
N THR A 47 -4.79 -5.26 -17.37
CA THR A 47 -3.76 -6.18 -16.90
C THR A 47 -2.34 -5.61 -16.97
N MET A 48 -2.10 -4.60 -17.81
CA MET A 48 -0.83 -3.88 -17.90
C MET A 48 -0.75 -2.66 -16.98
N SER A 49 -1.81 -2.30 -16.25
CA SER A 49 -1.79 -1.23 -15.26
C SER A 49 -0.72 -1.51 -14.20
N LEU A 50 -0.08 -0.47 -13.68
CA LEU A 50 0.97 -0.60 -12.66
C LEU A 50 0.39 -0.37 -11.27
N LEU A 51 0.45 -1.41 -10.45
CA LEU A 51 0.22 -1.35 -9.03
C LEU A 51 1.53 -1.12 -8.29
N ALA A 52 1.43 -0.52 -7.11
CA ALA A 52 2.52 -0.45 -6.16
C ALA A 52 2.03 -0.69 -4.75
N SER A 53 2.88 -1.33 -3.96
CA SER A 53 2.66 -1.48 -2.54
C SER A 53 3.42 -0.39 -1.81
N TYR A 54 2.73 0.33 -0.94
CA TYR A 54 3.26 1.37 -0.10
C TYR A 54 3.20 0.93 1.35
N ARG A 55 4.34 0.98 2.03
CA ARG A 55 4.36 0.90 3.49
C ARG A 55 4.06 2.28 4.04
N VAL A 56 3.03 2.37 4.87
CA VAL A 56 2.58 3.57 5.56
C VAL A 56 2.77 3.36 7.06
N GLU A 57 3.37 4.34 7.71
CA GLU A 57 3.61 4.36 9.14
C GLU A 57 2.71 5.43 9.75
N LEU A 58 1.96 5.05 10.77
CA LEU A 58 1.07 5.92 11.52
C LEU A 58 1.50 5.95 12.99
N ASP A 59 1.23 7.06 13.65
CA ASP A 59 1.34 7.14 15.10
C ASP A 59 0.17 6.44 15.83
N GLU A 60 0.15 6.53 17.15
CA GLU A 60 -0.91 5.94 17.98
C GLU A 60 -2.29 6.56 17.75
N GLN A 61 -2.33 7.80 17.23
CA GLN A 61 -3.54 8.54 16.90
C GLN A 61 -4.05 8.22 15.49
N GLY A 62 -3.23 7.55 14.68
CA GLY A 62 -3.55 7.18 13.31
C GLY A 62 -3.13 8.22 12.27
N GLU A 63 -2.31 9.19 12.66
CA GLU A 63 -1.76 10.21 11.75
C GLU A 63 -0.54 9.66 11.02
N LEU A 64 -0.46 9.94 9.71
CA LEU A 64 0.63 9.49 8.87
C LEU A 64 1.93 10.19 9.25
N THR A 65 2.90 9.40 9.67
CA THR A 65 4.25 9.86 10.06
C THR A 65 5.29 9.52 8.99
N GLY A 66 5.03 8.52 8.16
CA GLY A 66 5.93 8.12 7.08
C GLY A 66 5.24 7.30 6.01
N TYR A 67 5.77 7.34 4.79
CA TYR A 67 5.39 6.41 3.73
C TYR A 67 6.54 6.14 2.78
N ARG A 68 6.56 4.93 2.21
CA ARG A 68 7.53 4.56 1.16
C ARG A 68 6.95 3.49 0.24
N ARG A 69 7.27 3.59 -1.06
CA ARG A 69 6.99 2.51 -2.00
C ARG A 69 7.92 1.32 -1.73
N VAL A 70 7.37 0.14 -1.49
CA VAL A 70 8.15 -1.08 -1.21
C VAL A 70 8.27 -1.98 -2.42
N ARG A 71 7.28 -2.01 -3.31
CA ARG A 71 7.33 -2.71 -4.61
C ARG A 71 6.44 -2.05 -5.65
N ARG A 72 6.72 -2.34 -6.92
CA ARG A 72 5.90 -1.95 -8.08
C ARG A 72 5.81 -3.11 -9.06
N TYR A 73 4.62 -3.38 -9.60
CA TYR A 73 4.37 -4.53 -10.47
C TYR A 73 3.16 -4.29 -11.38
N GLU A 74 3.02 -5.12 -12.43
CA GLU A 74 1.84 -5.09 -13.31
C GLU A 74 0.65 -5.80 -12.67
N ARG A 75 -0.55 -5.27 -12.82
CA ARG A 75 -1.80 -5.81 -12.24
C ARG A 75 -2.03 -7.26 -12.61
N GLY A 76 -1.75 -7.64 -13.86
CA GLY A 76 -1.92 -9.01 -14.36
C GLY A 76 -0.83 -9.99 -13.91
N ARG A 77 0.18 -9.53 -13.16
CA ARG A 77 1.24 -10.41 -12.65
C ARG A 77 0.72 -11.16 -11.43
N ALA A 78 0.43 -12.44 -11.58
CA ALA A 78 0.29 -13.34 -10.44
C ALA A 78 1.61 -13.37 -9.66
N ASP A 79 1.56 -13.29 -8.34
CA ASP A 79 2.74 -13.45 -7.48
C ASP A 79 3.37 -14.81 -7.80
N GLY A 80 4.47 -14.79 -8.56
CA GLY A 80 5.33 -15.95 -8.72
C GLY A 80 5.98 -16.20 -7.37
N GLY A 81 5.31 -17.00 -6.54
CA GLY A 81 5.71 -17.27 -5.16
C GLY A 81 7.19 -17.61 -5.09
N ARG A 82 7.99 -16.71 -4.49
CA ARG A 82 9.23 -17.13 -3.86
C ARG A 82 8.89 -17.66 -2.48
N SER A 83 8.44 -18.91 -2.46
CA SER A 83 8.74 -19.81 -1.35
C SER A 83 10.26 -19.84 -1.13
N GLY A 84 10.65 -19.93 0.13
CA GLY A 84 11.98 -19.59 0.64
C GLY A 84 13.19 -20.24 -0.04
N GLY A 85 14.34 -19.59 0.16
CA GLY A 85 15.65 -20.10 -0.17
C GLY A 85 16.68 -19.49 0.75
N ARG A 86 16.93 -20.19 1.87
CA ARG A 86 18.05 -20.14 2.83
C ARG A 86 18.73 -18.80 3.15
#